data_AF-A0A2A2XYE6-F1
#
_entry.id   AF-A0A2A2XYE6-F1
#
_cell.length_a   1.000
_cell.length_b   1.000
_cell.length_c   1.000
_cell.angle_alpha   90.00
_cell.angle_beta   90.00
_cell.angle_gamma   90.00
#
_symmetry.space_group_name_H-M   'P 1'
#
loop_
_entity.id
_entity.type
_entity.pdbx_description
1 polymer ?
#
loop_
_entity_poly.entity_id
_entity_poly.type
_entity_poly.pdbx_seq_one_letter_code
_entity_poly.pdbx_strand_id
1 'polypeptide(L)'
;MQWTLDEIAQGILASYEAVGGLNNTDRHNLPSKRALDNLCEQLLQFLFPGFHDERPIHKNELAEITTDRLRALALQFEDQIEKSLSVKNPSGSASLANEVLMRFLGTLAGVRELLRTDILAAYEGDPAAVSSEEIILSYPFIEAIAIQRCAHVLYREG
;
A
#
# COMPACT_ATOMS: atom_id res chain seq x y z
N MET A 1 -20.88 -18.00 37.68
CA MET A 1 -20.79 -19.10 36.69
C MET A 1 -19.46 -18.92 35.98
N GLN A 2 -18.59 -19.92 36.01
CA GLN A 2 -17.23 -19.82 35.48
C GLN A 2 -17.18 -20.64 34.20
N TRP A 3 -17.07 -19.97 33.06
CA TRP A 3 -17.00 -20.65 31.76
C TRP A 3 -15.65 -21.32 31.57
N THR A 4 -15.65 -22.45 30.90
CA THR A 4 -14.45 -23.14 30.42
C THR A 4 -14.01 -22.59 29.07
N LEU A 5 -12.73 -22.79 28.70
CA LEU A 5 -12.22 -22.39 27.38
C LEU A 5 -12.96 -23.12 26.25
N ASP A 6 -13.37 -24.37 26.47
CA ASP A 6 -14.10 -25.17 25.49
C ASP A 6 -15.51 -24.62 25.24
N GLU A 7 -16.22 -24.22 26.29
CA GLU A 7 -17.54 -23.59 26.17
C GLU A 7 -17.46 -22.25 25.42
N ILE A 8 -16.43 -21.45 25.70
CA ILE A 8 -16.19 -20.18 24.99
C ILE A 8 -15.86 -20.45 23.52
N ALA A 9 -14.96 -21.40 23.24
CA ALA A 9 -14.59 -21.77 21.88
C ALA A 9 -15.79 -22.28 21.08
N GLN A 10 -16.63 -23.13 21.67
CA GLN A 10 -17.84 -23.64 21.04
C GLN A 10 -18.84 -22.51 20.74
N GLY A 11 -18.99 -21.54 21.65
CA GLY A 11 -19.81 -20.36 21.42
C GLY A 11 -19.30 -19.50 20.25
N ILE A 12 -17.99 -19.31 20.15
CA ILE A 12 -17.36 -18.59 19.04
C ILE A 12 -17.52 -19.36 17.72
N LEU A 13 -17.29 -20.68 17.71
CA LEU A 13 -17.49 -21.52 16.52
C LEU A 13 -18.95 -21.49 16.05
N ALA A 14 -19.91 -21.58 16.98
CA ALA A 14 -21.32 -21.43 16.65
C ALA A 14 -21.62 -20.03 16.06
N SER A 15 -20.93 -18.98 16.55
CA SER A 15 -21.07 -17.62 15.99
C SER A 15 -20.53 -17.49 14.57
N TYR A 16 -19.50 -18.25 14.21
CA TYR A 16 -18.95 -18.27 12.85
C TYR A 16 -19.97 -18.75 11.82
N GLU A 17 -20.77 -19.76 12.19
CA GLU A 17 -21.86 -20.27 11.35
C GLU A 17 -23.08 -19.35 11.39
N ALA A 18 -23.46 -18.86 12.57
CA ALA A 18 -24.68 -18.08 12.77
C ALA A 18 -24.61 -16.66 12.20
N VAL A 19 -23.45 -15.98 12.32
CA VAL A 19 -23.25 -14.63 11.81
C VAL A 19 -22.89 -14.69 10.31
N GLY A 20 -22.05 -15.65 9.90
CA GLY A 20 -21.61 -15.81 8.51
C GLY A 20 -20.88 -14.59 7.93
N GLY A 21 -20.25 -14.73 6.76
CA GLY A 21 -19.68 -13.60 6.00
C GLY A 21 -18.46 -12.89 6.59
N LEU A 22 -18.09 -13.18 7.84
CA LEU A 22 -16.88 -12.67 8.50
C LEU A 22 -15.67 -13.62 8.37
N ASN A 23 -15.90 -14.81 7.83
CA ASN A 23 -14.88 -15.84 7.63
C ASN A 23 -14.68 -16.08 6.13
N ASN A 24 -13.43 -16.24 5.72
CA ASN A 24 -13.05 -16.64 4.37
C ASN A 24 -12.24 -17.94 4.41
N THR A 25 -12.84 -19.00 4.95
CA THR A 25 -12.17 -20.30 5.18
C THR A 25 -12.09 -21.17 3.92
N ASP A 26 -12.95 -20.92 2.92
CA ASP A 26 -13.12 -21.81 1.76
C ASP A 26 -12.86 -21.14 0.38
N ARG A 27 -12.22 -19.96 0.32
CA ARG A 27 -11.95 -19.29 -0.98
C ARG A 27 -10.47 -18.91 -1.16
N HIS A 28 -10.13 -18.77 -2.44
CA HIS A 28 -8.89 -18.27 -3.06
C HIS A 28 -7.96 -17.46 -2.15
N ASN A 29 -6.66 -17.62 -2.34
CA ASN A 29 -5.62 -16.87 -1.66
C ASN A 29 -5.81 -15.36 -1.88
N LEU A 30 -6.40 -14.67 -0.89
CA LEU A 30 -6.70 -13.24 -0.96
C LEU A 30 -5.41 -12.42 -0.83
N PRO A 31 -5.41 -11.16 -1.27
CA PRO A 31 -4.32 -10.22 -0.98
C PRO A 31 -4.06 -10.15 0.53
N SER A 32 -2.77 -10.19 0.89
CA SER A 32 -2.36 -10.17 2.29
C SER A 32 -2.33 -8.74 2.80
N LYS A 33 -3.07 -8.45 3.88
CA LYS A 33 -3.02 -7.14 4.57
C LYS A 33 -1.59 -6.77 4.97
N ARG A 34 -0.85 -7.72 5.54
CA ARG A 34 0.56 -7.52 5.91
C ARG A 34 1.45 -7.23 4.70
N ALA A 35 1.19 -7.87 3.57
CA ALA A 35 1.93 -7.56 2.34
C ALA A 35 1.60 -6.16 1.84
N LEU A 36 0.31 -5.75 1.89
CA LEU A 36 -0.12 -4.41 1.51
C LEU A 36 0.48 -3.33 2.42
N ASP A 37 0.59 -3.57 3.73
CA ASP A 37 1.22 -2.64 4.67
C ASP A 37 2.69 -2.39 4.28
N ASN A 38 3.44 -3.46 4.03
CA ASN A 38 4.83 -3.36 3.55
C ASN A 38 4.94 -2.65 2.18
N LEU A 39 3.99 -2.91 1.28
CA LEU A 39 3.94 -2.25 -0.03
C LEU A 39 3.66 -0.75 0.10
N CYS A 40 2.80 -0.34 1.03
CA CYS A 40 2.55 1.07 1.31
C CYS A 40 3.81 1.77 1.83
N GLU A 41 4.54 1.13 2.75
CA GLU A 41 5.81 1.65 3.25
C GLU A 41 6.86 1.81 2.12
N GLN A 42 7.01 0.79 1.27
CA GLN A 42 7.92 0.87 0.11
C GLN A 42 7.51 1.95 -0.90
N LEU A 43 6.20 2.15 -1.11
CA LEU A 43 5.71 3.26 -1.93
C LEU A 43 6.10 4.61 -1.32
N LEU A 44 5.93 4.80 -0.01
CA LEU A 44 6.36 6.02 0.68
C LEU A 44 7.87 6.25 0.54
N GLN A 45 8.68 5.21 0.71
CA GLN A 45 10.14 5.26 0.47
C GLN A 45 10.51 5.60 -0.98
N PHE A 46 9.68 5.24 -1.95
CA PHE A 46 9.90 5.55 -3.36
C PHE A 46 9.45 6.98 -3.70
N LEU A 47 8.35 7.43 -3.11
CA LEU A 47 7.79 8.78 -3.32
C LEU A 47 8.62 9.84 -2.57
N PHE A 48 9.17 9.50 -1.40
CA PHE A 48 9.92 10.38 -0.51
C PHE A 48 11.25 9.72 -0.06
N PRO A 49 12.21 9.49 -0.98
CA PRO A 49 13.48 8.85 -0.65
C PRO A 49 14.24 9.65 0.41
N GLY A 50 14.64 8.97 1.49
CA GLY A 50 15.32 9.53 2.65
C GLY A 50 14.42 9.92 3.82
N PHE A 51 13.09 9.99 3.64
CA PHE A 51 12.16 10.35 4.72
C PHE A 51 11.60 9.15 5.47
N HIS A 52 11.34 8.04 4.76
CA HIS A 52 10.85 6.79 5.33
C HIS A 52 11.93 5.70 5.38
N ASP A 53 13.19 6.12 5.40
CA ASP A 53 14.35 5.24 5.32
C ASP A 53 15.06 5.13 6.67
N GLU A 54 15.46 3.91 7.04
CA GLU A 54 16.20 3.67 8.30
C GLU A 54 17.58 4.34 8.30
N ARG A 55 18.15 4.59 7.12
CA ARG A 55 19.45 5.24 6.94
C ARG A 55 19.35 6.40 5.95
N PRO A 56 20.16 7.46 6.14
CA PRO A 56 20.26 8.52 5.14
C PRO A 56 20.64 7.96 3.77
N ILE A 57 20.02 8.49 2.72
CA ILE A 57 20.36 8.17 1.33
C ILE A 57 21.26 9.27 0.77
N HIS A 58 22.46 8.91 0.34
CA HIS A 58 23.35 9.84 -0.34
C HIS A 58 23.00 9.95 -1.84
N LYS A 59 23.24 11.14 -2.40
CA LYS A 59 22.88 11.47 -3.78
C LYS A 59 23.51 10.53 -4.83
N ASN A 60 24.71 10.02 -4.56
CA ASN A 60 25.42 9.07 -5.44
C ASN A 60 24.85 7.64 -5.39
N GLU A 61 24.16 7.26 -4.32
CA GLU A 61 23.49 5.95 -4.16
C GLU A 61 22.04 5.97 -4.65
N LEU A 62 21.42 7.15 -4.75
CA LEU A 62 19.99 7.31 -5.01
C LEU A 62 19.50 6.56 -6.26
N ALA A 63 20.25 6.61 -7.36
CA ALA A 63 19.85 5.97 -8.62
C ALA A 63 19.84 4.44 -8.52
N GLU A 64 20.85 3.87 -7.85
CA GLU A 64 20.96 2.43 -7.61
C GLU A 64 19.83 1.96 -6.68
N ILE A 65 19.66 2.63 -5.53
CA ILE A 65 18.61 2.32 -4.55
C ILE A 65 17.22 2.40 -5.20
N THR A 66 16.96 3.43 -6.00
CA THR A 66 15.66 3.59 -6.69
C THR A 66 15.39 2.42 -7.63
N THR A 67 16.40 1.99 -8.39
CA THR A 67 16.27 0.88 -9.34
C THR A 67 16.00 -0.44 -8.62
N ASP A 68 16.72 -0.71 -7.53
CA ASP A 68 16.56 -1.94 -6.77
C ASP A 68 15.22 -1.98 -6.02
N ARG A 69 14.79 -0.85 -5.45
CA ARG A 69 13.45 -0.71 -4.86
C ARG A 69 12.35 -0.97 -5.89
N LEU A 70 12.47 -0.40 -7.09
CA LEU A 70 11.46 -0.58 -8.14
C LEU A 70 11.32 -2.05 -8.52
N ARG A 71 12.43 -2.78 -8.64
CA ARG A 71 12.43 -4.23 -8.94
C ARG A 71 11.76 -5.03 -7.82
N ALA A 72 12.13 -4.77 -6.57
CA ALA A 72 11.56 -5.46 -5.41
C ALA A 72 10.06 -5.17 -5.27
N LEU A 73 9.67 -3.90 -5.43
CA LEU A 73 8.29 -3.44 -5.40
C LEU A 73 7.46 -4.14 -6.47
N ALA A 74 7.95 -4.21 -7.71
CA ALA A 74 7.26 -4.85 -8.83
C ALA A 74 6.92 -6.32 -8.54
N LEU A 75 7.89 -7.10 -8.05
CA LEU A 75 7.68 -8.52 -7.73
C LEU A 75 6.60 -8.72 -6.65
N GLN A 76 6.60 -7.90 -5.60
CA GLN A 76 5.63 -8.01 -4.52
C GLN A 76 4.23 -7.51 -4.91
N PHE A 77 4.17 -6.45 -5.71
CA PHE A 77 2.91 -5.90 -6.21
C PHE A 77 2.21 -6.83 -7.19
N GLU A 78 2.96 -7.45 -8.12
CA GLU A 78 2.41 -8.36 -9.12
C GLU A 78 1.62 -9.51 -8.46
N ASP A 79 2.21 -10.13 -7.42
CA ASP A 79 1.55 -11.18 -6.64
C ASP A 79 0.26 -10.69 -5.95
N GLN A 80 0.24 -9.48 -5.39
CA GLN A 80 -0.99 -8.94 -4.77
C GLN A 80 -2.07 -8.58 -5.80
N ILE A 81 -1.68 -8.01 -6.94
CA ILE A 81 -2.61 -7.67 -8.03
C ILE A 81 -3.20 -8.95 -8.62
N GLU A 82 -2.37 -9.96 -8.90
CA GLU A 82 -2.82 -11.25 -9.41
C GLU A 82 -3.83 -11.91 -8.46
N LYS A 83 -3.54 -11.95 -7.15
CA LYS A 83 -4.48 -12.45 -6.13
C LYS A 83 -5.80 -11.70 -6.15
N SER A 84 -5.78 -10.38 -6.26
CA SER A 84 -6.97 -9.53 -6.32
C SER A 84 -7.82 -9.83 -7.56
N LEU A 85 -7.19 -9.90 -8.74
CA LEU A 85 -7.87 -10.18 -10.01
C LEU A 85 -8.43 -11.61 -10.06
N SER A 86 -7.71 -12.57 -9.48
CA SER A 86 -8.09 -13.99 -9.46
C SER A 86 -9.38 -14.26 -8.70
N VAL A 87 -9.79 -13.35 -7.79
CA VAL A 87 -11.09 -13.45 -7.09
C VAL A 87 -12.27 -13.42 -8.07
N LYS A 88 -12.16 -12.64 -9.16
CA LYS A 88 -13.21 -12.51 -10.18
C LYS A 88 -12.93 -13.36 -11.41
N ASN A 89 -11.67 -13.57 -11.76
CA ASN A 89 -11.28 -14.31 -12.95
C ASN A 89 -10.04 -15.20 -12.69
N PRO A 90 -10.25 -16.47 -12.26
CA PRO A 90 -9.15 -17.37 -11.92
C PRO A 90 -8.24 -17.75 -13.10
N SER A 91 -8.72 -17.59 -14.34
CA SER A 91 -8.01 -17.94 -15.57
C SER A 91 -7.65 -16.68 -16.35
N GLY A 92 -6.37 -16.29 -16.35
CA GLY A 92 -5.86 -15.12 -17.09
C GLY A 92 -5.48 -13.90 -16.23
N SER A 93 -5.35 -14.06 -14.92
CA SER A 93 -5.00 -12.97 -13.99
C SER A 93 -3.54 -12.53 -14.10
N ALA A 94 -2.59 -13.43 -14.38
CA ALA A 94 -1.16 -13.11 -14.38
C ALA A 94 -0.75 -12.08 -15.45
N SER A 95 -1.15 -12.25 -16.71
CA SER A 95 -0.80 -11.29 -17.77
C SER A 95 -1.43 -9.92 -17.55
N LEU A 96 -2.68 -9.91 -17.08
CA LEU A 96 -3.39 -8.67 -16.73
C LEU A 96 -2.75 -7.99 -15.51
N ALA A 97 -2.32 -8.76 -14.52
CA ALA A 97 -1.64 -8.22 -13.33
C ALA A 97 -0.35 -7.51 -13.71
N ASN A 98 0.47 -8.11 -14.58
CA ASN A 98 1.68 -7.49 -15.11
C ASN A 98 1.37 -6.18 -15.84
N GLU A 99 0.34 -6.19 -16.70
CA GLU A 99 -0.06 -5.02 -17.49
C GLU A 99 -0.51 -3.85 -16.59
N VAL A 100 -1.38 -4.12 -15.62
CA VAL A 100 -1.83 -3.14 -14.62
C VAL A 100 -0.66 -2.62 -13.81
N LEU A 101 0.24 -3.50 -13.36
CA LEU A 101 1.42 -3.13 -12.61
C LEU A 101 2.32 -2.17 -13.39
N MET A 102 2.65 -2.51 -14.64
CA MET A 102 3.55 -1.69 -15.46
C MET A 102 2.96 -0.30 -15.75
N ARG A 103 1.64 -0.22 -15.98
CA ARG A 103 0.96 1.08 -16.11
C ARG A 103 1.03 1.87 -14.81
N PHE A 104 0.69 1.26 -13.68
CA PHE A 104 0.76 1.88 -12.36
C PHE A 104 2.16 2.43 -12.06
N LEU A 105 3.21 1.62 -12.19
CA LEU A 105 4.60 2.03 -11.94
C LEU A 105 5.02 3.18 -12.87
N GLY A 106 4.57 3.16 -14.13
CA GLY A 106 4.79 4.23 -15.10
C GLY A 106 4.19 5.59 -14.70
N THR A 107 3.18 5.61 -13.82
CA THR A 107 2.56 6.85 -13.34
C THR A 107 3.23 7.47 -12.12
N LEU A 108 4.12 6.74 -11.41
CA LEU A 108 4.64 7.17 -10.11
C LEU A 108 5.38 8.52 -10.18
N ALA A 109 6.01 8.84 -11.31
CA ALA A 109 6.61 10.15 -11.53
C ALA A 109 5.56 11.28 -11.47
N GLY A 110 4.41 11.10 -12.13
CA GLY A 110 3.29 12.04 -12.08
C GLY A 110 2.64 12.12 -10.69
N VAL A 111 2.59 11.01 -9.95
CA VAL A 111 2.13 11.01 -8.55
C VAL A 111 3.04 11.90 -7.69
N ARG A 112 4.37 11.84 -7.88
CA ARG A 112 5.30 12.72 -7.16
C ARG A 112 5.11 14.20 -7.49
N GLU A 113 4.82 14.53 -8.75
CA GLU A 113 4.50 15.90 -9.14
C GLU A 113 3.24 16.41 -8.44
N LEU A 114 2.21 15.57 -8.35
CA LEU A 114 0.97 15.89 -7.67
C LEU A 114 1.17 16.04 -6.16
N LEU A 115 1.93 15.14 -5.53
CA LEU A 115 2.26 15.22 -4.11
C LEU A 115 3.06 16.48 -3.75
N ARG A 116 3.92 16.95 -4.66
CA ARG A 116 4.58 18.25 -4.48
C ARG A 116 3.55 19.38 -4.34
N THR A 117 2.46 19.36 -5.10
CA THR A 117 1.41 20.39 -4.97
C THR A 117 0.65 20.27 -3.65
N ASP A 118 0.45 19.06 -3.12
CA ASP A 118 -0.16 18.86 -1.80
C ASP A 118 0.71 19.42 -0.67
N ILE A 119 2.02 19.16 -0.75
CA ILE A 119 2.99 19.65 0.24
C ILE A 119 3.03 21.17 0.22
N LEU A 120 3.04 21.78 -0.99
CA LEU A 120 3.00 23.23 -1.13
C LEU A 120 1.70 23.81 -0.56
N ALA A 121 0.55 23.19 -0.85
CA ALA A 121 -0.73 23.64 -0.33
C ALA A 121 -0.81 23.54 1.20
N ALA A 122 -0.25 22.48 1.80
CA ALA A 122 -0.18 22.34 3.25
C ALA A 122 0.76 23.39 3.87
N TYR A 123 1.91 23.66 3.25
CA TYR A 123 2.84 24.68 3.70
C TYR A 123 2.24 26.09 3.65
N GLU A 124 1.55 26.43 2.55
CA GLU A 124 0.88 27.72 2.41
C GLU A 124 -0.36 27.85 3.31
N GLY A 125 -1.00 26.72 3.62
CA GLY A 125 -2.22 26.65 4.42
C GLY A 125 -2.00 26.63 5.93
N ASP A 126 -0.78 26.35 6.39
CA ASP A 126 -0.43 26.31 7.82
C ASP A 126 0.68 27.32 8.16
N PRO A 127 0.33 28.48 8.75
CA PRO A 127 1.32 29.47 9.19
C PRO A 127 2.32 28.96 10.23
N ALA A 128 2.06 27.83 10.89
CA ALA A 128 2.97 27.22 11.85
C ALA A 128 4.00 26.27 11.19
N ALA A 129 3.80 25.88 9.94
CA ALA A 129 4.75 25.05 9.21
C ALA A 129 6.06 25.80 8.95
N VAL A 130 7.18 25.22 9.37
CA VAL A 130 8.51 25.80 9.25
C VAL A 130 9.14 25.46 7.90
N SER A 131 8.87 24.27 7.36
CA SER A 131 9.36 23.88 6.04
C SER A 131 8.53 22.77 5.37
N SER A 132 8.77 22.55 4.08
CA SER A 132 8.19 21.40 3.35
C SER A 132 8.72 20.06 3.88
N GLU A 133 9.97 20.00 4.34
CA GLU A 133 10.56 18.80 4.94
C GLU A 133 9.86 18.44 6.26
N GLU A 134 9.49 19.42 7.08
CA GLU A 134 8.70 19.19 8.29
C GLU A 134 7.36 18.54 7.94
N ILE A 135 6.70 19.03 6.89
CA ILE A 135 5.42 18.48 6.42
C ILE A 135 5.59 17.03 5.98
N ILE A 136 6.58 16.73 5.14
CA ILE A 136 6.83 15.36 4.68
C ILE A 136 7.10 14.43 5.86
N LEU A 137 7.87 14.88 6.86
CA LEU A 137 8.30 14.05 7.99
C LEU A 137 7.22 13.86 9.05
N SER A 138 6.39 14.88 9.31
CA SER A 138 5.63 14.96 10.56
C SER A 138 4.12 15.10 10.35
N TYR A 139 3.65 15.42 9.14
CA TYR A 139 2.22 15.65 8.91
C TYR A 139 1.57 14.34 8.48
N PRO A 140 0.68 13.74 9.29
CA PRO A 140 0.11 12.42 9.03
C PRO A 140 -0.72 12.37 7.73
N PHE A 141 -1.22 13.52 7.27
CA PHE A 141 -1.99 13.57 6.02
C PHE A 141 -1.13 13.23 4.80
N ILE A 142 0.18 13.47 4.82
CA ILE A 142 1.07 13.21 3.68
C ILE A 142 1.12 11.72 3.36
N GLU A 143 1.24 10.87 4.39
CA GLU A 143 1.17 9.43 4.20
C GLU A 143 -0.20 9.01 3.66
N ALA A 144 -1.28 9.53 4.25
CA ALA A 144 -2.64 9.20 3.85
C ALA A 144 -2.92 9.60 2.39
N ILE A 145 -2.55 10.81 1.97
CA ILE A 145 -2.81 11.29 0.61
C ILE A 145 -1.89 10.62 -0.41
N ALA A 146 -0.64 10.30 -0.06
CA ALA A 146 0.27 9.56 -0.92
C ALA A 146 -0.28 8.16 -1.24
N ILE A 147 -0.69 7.41 -0.23
CA ILE A 147 -1.30 6.09 -0.41
C ILE A 147 -2.64 6.20 -1.15
N GLN A 148 -3.47 7.19 -0.81
CA GLN A 148 -4.74 7.42 -1.51
C GLN A 148 -4.54 7.68 -3.01
N ARG A 149 -3.56 8.51 -3.39
CA ARG A 149 -3.25 8.81 -4.79
C ARG A 149 -2.77 7.59 -5.54
N CYS A 150 -1.87 6.80 -4.95
CA CYS A 150 -1.44 5.52 -5.53
C CYS A 150 -2.62 4.55 -5.70
N ALA A 151 -3.46 4.40 -4.68
CA ALA A 151 -4.65 3.56 -4.75
C ALA A 151 -5.63 4.04 -5.83
N HIS A 152 -5.80 5.35 -5.99
CA HIS A 152 -6.66 5.91 -7.03
C HIS A 152 -6.12 5.65 -8.44
N VAL A 153 -4.81 5.71 -8.64
CA VAL A 153 -4.22 5.28 -9.92
C VAL A 153 -4.50 3.81 -10.18
N LEU A 154 -4.21 2.92 -9.23
CA LEU A 154 -4.49 1.49 -9.39
C LEU A 154 -5.96 1.23 -9.75
N TYR A 155 -6.89 1.90 -9.08
CA TYR A 155 -8.32 1.82 -9.39
C TYR A 155 -8.65 2.23 -10.84
N ARG A 156 -7.91 3.19 -11.41
CA ARG A 156 -8.10 3.61 -12.81
C ARG A 156 -7.45 2.66 -13.82
N GLU A 157 -6.36 2.00 -13.43
CA GLU A 157 -5.58 1.12 -14.31
C GLU A 157 -6.11 -0.33 -14.37
N GLY A 158 -6.85 -0.79 -13.35
CA GLY A 158 -7.51 -2.10 -13.35
C GLY A 158 -7.94 -2.61 -11.98
#